data_AF-A0A484YID7-F1
#
_entry.id   AF-A0A484YID7-F1
#
_cell.length_a   1.000
_cell.length_b   1.000
_cell.length_c   1.000
_cell.angle_alpha   90.00
_cell.angle_beta   90.00
_cell.angle_gamma   90.00
#
_symmetry.space_group_name_H-M   'P 1'
#
loop_
_entity.id
_entity.type
_entity.pdbx_description
1 polymer ?
#
loop_
_entity_poly.entity_id
_entity_poly.type
_entity_poly.pdbx_seq_one_letter_code
_entity_poly.pdbx_strand_id
1 'polypeptide(L)'
;MGQQCGVCIPCIIRRASLHAGGISRDVEYIFQSLAKVMNEIDRRDDLIALRIAITQKSTLKIGTWIAKSGPLPTAEFDNFKQVFKDGLDEVESYLLSENIV
;
A
#
# COMPACT_ATOMS: atom_id res chain seq x y z
N MET A 1 15.53 2.82 19.85
CA MET A 1 15.71 2.71 18.38
C MET A 1 15.11 1.40 17.93
N GLY A 2 14.22 1.39 16.92
CA GLY A 2 13.59 0.17 16.41
C GLY A 2 12.07 0.23 16.20
N GLN A 3 11.42 1.35 16.54
CA GLN A 3 9.97 1.49 16.36
C GLN A 3 9.62 1.76 14.89
N GLN A 4 8.57 1.11 14.39
CA GLN A 4 8.09 1.29 13.03
C GLN A 4 7.46 2.69 12.88
N CYS A 5 7.69 3.37 11.75
CA CYS A 5 7.20 4.75 11.61
C CYS A 5 5.67 4.83 11.45
N GLY A 6 5.05 3.86 10.76
CA GLY A 6 3.60 3.81 10.54
C GLY A 6 3.10 4.47 9.25
N VAL A 7 3.99 5.13 8.49
CA VAL A 7 3.64 5.94 7.30
C VAL A 7 4.44 5.61 6.04
N CYS A 8 5.59 4.96 6.16
CA CYS A 8 6.34 4.55 4.97
C CYS A 8 5.64 3.39 4.25
N ILE A 9 5.99 3.17 2.97
CA ILE A 9 5.36 2.13 2.15
C ILE A 9 5.31 0.76 2.85
N PRO A 10 6.41 0.20 3.41
CA PRO A 10 6.35 -1.07 4.13
C PRO A 10 5.42 -1.08 5.34
N CYS A 11 5.32 0.03 6.08
CA CYS A 11 4.42 0.13 7.23
C CYS A 11 2.96 0.15 6.77
N ILE A 12 2.64 0.88 5.71
CA ILE A 12 1.26 0.93 5.19
C ILE A 12 0.84 -0.42 4.62
N ILE A 13 1.70 -1.10 3.86
CA ILE A 13 1.43 -2.47 3.38
C ILE A 13 1.14 -3.40 4.55
N ARG A 14 1.95 -3.36 5.61
CA ARG A 14 1.71 -4.16 6.82
C ARG A 14 0.35 -3.84 7.45
N ARG A 15 0.04 -2.56 7.68
CA ARG A 15 -1.23 -2.13 8.29
C ARG A 15 -2.42 -2.55 7.43
N ALA A 16 -2.29 -2.46 6.11
CA ALA A 16 -3.29 -2.91 5.16
C ALA A 16 -3.55 -4.41 5.23
N SER A 17 -2.51 -5.24 5.25
CA SER A 17 -2.68 -6.69 5.36
C SER A 17 -3.25 -7.11 6.72
N LEU A 18 -2.90 -6.42 7.82
CA LEU A 18 -3.50 -6.66 9.13
C LEU A 18 -4.98 -6.25 9.16
N HIS A 19 -5.33 -5.13 8.53
CA HIS A 19 -6.71 -4.67 8.37
C HIS A 19 -7.53 -5.68 7.56
N ALA A 20 -7.02 -6.15 6.41
CA ALA A 20 -7.67 -7.16 5.58
C ALA A 20 -7.88 -8.50 6.33
N GLY A 21 -6.93 -8.87 7.20
CA GLY A 21 -7.04 -10.04 8.07
C GLY A 21 -7.92 -9.86 9.32
N GLY A 22 -8.48 -8.67 9.57
CA GLY A 22 -9.26 -8.38 10.78
C GLY A 22 -8.44 -8.43 12.08
N ILE A 23 -7.12 -8.25 12.00
CA ILE A 23 -6.22 -8.34 13.15
C ILE A 23 -6.11 -6.97 13.82
N SER A 24 -6.69 -6.84 15.02
CA SER A 24 -6.68 -5.59 15.79
C SER A 24 -5.40 -5.36 16.60
N ARG A 25 -4.60 -6.41 16.82
CA ARG A 25 -3.30 -6.31 17.51
C ARG A 25 -2.21 -5.94 16.52
N ASP A 26 -1.82 -4.68 16.52
CA ASP A 26 -0.62 -4.20 15.83
C ASP A 26 0.41 -3.65 16.82
N VAL A 27 1.56 -3.20 16.30
CA VAL A 27 2.60 -2.53 17.06
C VAL A 27 2.25 -1.07 17.28
N GLU A 28 2.89 -0.45 18.27
CA GLU A 28 2.82 0.99 18.43
C GLU A 28 3.71 1.66 17.38
N TYR A 29 3.11 2.43 16.48
CA TYR A 29 3.79 3.23 15.47
C TYR A 29 4.13 4.63 15.99
N ILE A 30 5.20 5.21 15.45
CA ILE A 30 5.53 6.62 15.69
C ILE A 30 4.37 7.53 15.23
N PHE A 31 3.77 7.22 14.07
CA PHE A 31 2.62 7.92 13.50
C PHE A 31 1.41 7.00 13.45
N GLN A 32 0.54 7.11 14.44
CA GLN A 32 -0.67 6.30 14.52
C GLN A 32 -1.75 6.73 13.52
N SER A 33 -1.93 8.04 13.35
CA SER A 33 -2.96 8.59 12.46
C SER A 33 -2.38 9.01 11.12
N LEU A 34 -2.77 8.32 10.05
CA LEU A 34 -2.36 8.69 8.68
C LEU A 34 -2.97 10.03 8.27
N ALA A 35 -4.18 10.34 8.73
CA ALA A 35 -4.86 11.60 8.43
C ALA A 35 -4.08 12.83 8.93
N LYS A 36 -3.42 12.73 10.09
CA LYS A 36 -2.56 13.81 10.59
C LYS A 36 -1.32 14.01 9.72
N VAL A 37 -0.75 12.93 9.20
CA VAL A 37 0.48 12.92 8.40
C VAL A 37 0.26 13.56 7.02
N MET A 38 -0.97 13.56 6.49
CA MET A 38 -1.29 14.27 5.24
C MET A 38 -0.99 15.78 5.29
N ASN A 39 -0.97 16.37 6.49
CA ASN A 39 -0.61 17.77 6.71
C ASN A 39 0.91 17.97 6.95
N GLU A 40 1.69 16.90 7.08
CA GLU A 40 3.14 16.93 7.25
C GLU A 40 3.85 16.80 5.90
N ILE A 41 4.32 17.93 5.36
CA ILE A 41 4.94 18.00 4.02
C ILE A 41 6.09 17.00 3.87
N ASP A 42 6.94 16.86 4.89
CA ASP A 42 8.14 16.01 4.83
C ASP A 42 7.86 14.51 4.96
N ARG A 43 6.61 14.10 5.17
CA ARG A 43 6.25 12.70 5.50
C ARG A 43 5.11 12.13 4.68
N ARG A 44 4.38 12.96 3.94
CA ARG A 44 3.23 12.55 3.14
C ARG A 44 3.59 11.92 1.80
N ASP A 45 4.85 11.96 1.38
CA ASP A 45 5.28 11.51 0.04
C ASP A 45 4.94 10.04 -0.23
N ASP A 46 5.21 9.15 0.73
CA ASP A 46 4.85 7.73 0.62
C ASP A 46 3.33 7.51 0.53
N LEU A 47 2.54 8.28 1.28
CA LEU A 47 1.07 8.25 1.19
C LEU A 47 0.59 8.75 -0.18
N ILE A 48 1.15 9.85 -0.68
CA ILE A 48 0.82 10.39 -2.00
C ILE A 48 1.18 9.37 -3.10
N ALA A 49 2.34 8.71 -3.01
CA ALA A 49 2.76 7.68 -3.95
C ALA A 49 1.77 6.51 -4.00
N LEU A 50 1.28 6.06 -2.84
CA LEU A 50 0.26 5.00 -2.78
C LEU A 50 -1.09 5.45 -3.33
N ARG A 51 -1.53 6.69 -3.07
CA ARG A 51 -2.77 7.25 -3.68
C ARG A 51 -2.67 7.28 -5.20
N ILE A 52 -1.51 7.68 -5.72
CA ILE A 52 -1.25 7.67 -7.16
C ILE A 52 -1.29 6.23 -7.70
N ALA A 53 -0.67 5.28 -7.01
CA ALA A 53 -0.67 3.87 -7.41
C ALA A 53 -2.08 3.27 -7.44
N ILE A 54 -2.91 3.55 -6.43
CA ILE A 54 -4.33 3.14 -6.37
C ILE A 54 -5.10 3.76 -7.54
N THR A 55 -4.90 5.05 -7.81
CA THR A 55 -5.56 5.72 -8.95
C THR A 55 -5.14 5.07 -10.28
N GLN A 56 -3.85 4.76 -10.43
CA GLN A 56 -3.30 4.12 -11.62
C GLN A 56 -3.81 2.68 -11.83
N LYS A 57 -4.17 1.96 -10.76
CA LYS A 57 -4.78 0.61 -10.85
C LYS A 57 -6.02 0.60 -11.75
N SER A 58 -6.81 1.67 -11.74
CA SER A 58 -8.03 1.80 -12.55
C SER A 58 -7.78 2.17 -14.01
N THR A 59 -6.64 2.80 -14.31
CA THR A 59 -6.36 3.39 -15.63
C THR A 59 -5.30 2.62 -16.42
N LEU A 60 -4.36 1.96 -15.76
CA LEU A 60 -3.29 1.21 -16.40
C LEU A 60 -3.64 -0.26 -16.59
N LYS A 61 -3.13 -0.84 -17.68
CA LYS A 61 -3.11 -2.30 -17.86
C LYS A 61 -2.10 -2.89 -16.88
N ILE A 62 -2.60 -3.55 -15.83
CA ILE A 62 -1.78 -4.15 -14.75
C ILE A 62 -0.62 -5.00 -15.30
N GLY A 63 -0.85 -5.82 -16.33
CA GLY A 63 0.21 -6.64 -16.94
C GLY A 63 1.37 -5.80 -17.51
N THR A 64 1.08 -4.68 -18.17
CA THR A 64 2.11 -3.77 -18.67
C THR A 64 2.86 -3.08 -17.54
N TRP A 65 2.18 -2.78 -16.43
CA TRP A 65 2.82 -2.20 -15.25
C TRP A 65 3.83 -3.19 -14.64
N ILE A 66 3.41 -4.43 -14.40
CA ILE A 66 4.26 -5.50 -13.87
C ILE A 66 5.48 -5.77 -14.76
N ALA A 67 5.30 -5.78 -16.09
CA ALA A 67 6.39 -6.00 -17.02
C ALA A 67 7.50 -4.93 -16.93
N LYS A 68 7.23 -3.73 -16.39
CA LYS A 68 8.25 -2.70 -16.15
C LYS A 68 9.15 -3.02 -14.96
N SER A 69 8.74 -3.90 -14.05
CA SER A 69 9.53 -4.30 -12.88
C SER A 69 10.65 -5.28 -13.20
N GLY A 70 10.66 -5.85 -14.41
CA GLY A 70 11.69 -6.78 -14.88
C GLY A 70 11.10 -8.07 -15.45
N PRO A 71 11.97 -8.99 -15.93
CA PRO A 71 11.54 -10.28 -16.46
C PRO A 71 10.97 -11.16 -15.36
N LEU A 72 9.81 -11.77 -15.62
CA LEU A 72 9.17 -12.79 -14.80
C LEU A 72 8.99 -14.06 -15.64
N PRO A 73 9.10 -15.27 -15.05
CA PRO A 73 8.75 -16.50 -15.75
C PRO A 73 7.31 -16.44 -16.24
N THR A 74 7.06 -16.79 -17.51
CA THR A 74 5.72 -16.72 -18.11
C THR A 74 4.68 -17.51 -17.31
N ALA A 75 5.08 -18.66 -16.75
CA ALA A 75 4.20 -19.51 -15.94
C ALA A 75 3.76 -18.85 -14.62
N GLU A 76 4.50 -17.86 -14.12
CA GLU A 76 4.20 -17.17 -12.86
C GLU A 76 3.51 -15.82 -13.07
N PHE A 77 3.48 -15.32 -14.31
CA PHE A 77 3.06 -13.95 -14.61
C PHE A 77 1.63 -13.65 -14.15
N ASP A 78 0.68 -14.54 -14.40
CA ASP A 78 -0.72 -14.34 -14.00
C ASP A 78 -0.90 -14.44 -12.48
N ASN A 79 -0.16 -15.33 -11.80
CA ASN A 79 -0.18 -15.43 -10.34
C ASN A 79 0.40 -14.16 -9.71
N PHE A 80 1.52 -13.66 -10.23
CA PHE A 80 2.13 -12.41 -9.76
C PHE A 80 1.20 -11.23 -10.01
N LYS A 81 0.51 -11.21 -11.16
CA LYS A 81 -0.49 -10.19 -11.48
C LYS A 81 -1.64 -10.17 -10.49
N GLN A 82 -2.11 -11.34 -10.06
CA GLN A 82 -3.15 -11.45 -9.06
C GLN A 82 -2.66 -10.93 -7.71
N VAL A 83 -1.49 -11.38 -7.23
CA VAL A 83 -0.88 -10.90 -5.96
C VAL A 83 -0.68 -9.39 -5.97
N PHE A 84 -0.19 -8.82 -7.07
CA PHE A 84 0.01 -7.39 -7.21
C PHE A 84 -1.32 -6.61 -7.12
N LYS A 85 -2.37 -7.12 -7.76
CA LYS A 85 -3.69 -6.49 -7.72
C LYS A 85 -4.28 -6.59 -6.32
N ASP A 86 -4.27 -7.77 -5.71
CA ASP A 86 -4.83 -8.01 -4.39
C ASP A 86 -4.13 -7.15 -3.33
N GLY A 87 -2.80 -7.02 -3.40
CA GLY A 87 -2.05 -6.13 -2.52
C GLY A 87 -2.44 -4.65 -2.66
N LEU A 88 -2.73 -4.17 -3.88
CA LEU A 88 -3.24 -2.81 -4.07
C LEU A 88 -4.70 -2.65 -3.60
N ASP A 89 -5.52 -3.69 -3.72
CA ASP A 89 -6.89 -3.71 -3.21
C ASP A 89 -6.89 -3.66 -1.67
N GLU A 90 -5.99 -4.39 -1.01
CA GLU A 90 -5.79 -4.33 0.46
C GLU A 90 -5.40 -2.92 0.92
N VAL A 91 -4.41 -2.32 0.25
CA VAL A 91 -3.96 -0.96 0.60
C VAL A 91 -5.06 0.07 0.37
N GLU A 92 -5.83 -0.03 -0.72
CA GLU A 92 -6.97 0.85 -0.96
C GLU A 92 -8.04 0.72 0.12
N SER A 93 -8.46 -0.51 0.45
CA SER A 93 -9.45 -0.77 1.50
C SER A 93 -9.03 -0.16 2.84
N TYR A 94 -7.75 -0.32 3.19
CA TYR A 94 -7.21 0.24 4.42
C TYR A 94 -7.17 1.77 4.41
N LEU A 95 -6.71 2.41 3.32
CA LEU A 95 -6.69 3.87 3.22
C LEU A 95 -8.10 4.49 3.20
N LEU A 96 -9.11 3.78 2.66
CA LEU A 96 -10.52 4.17 2.77
C LEU A 96 -10.98 4.17 4.24
N SER A 97 -10.62 3.13 5.01
CA SER A 97 -10.96 3.05 6.44
C SER A 97 -10.34 4.17 7.27
N GLU A 98 -9.21 4.71 6.80
CA GLU A 98 -8.49 5.84 7.41
C GLU A 98 -8.92 7.21 6.83
N ASN A 99 -9.89 7.26 5.92
CA ASN A 99 -10.39 8.46 5.22
C ASN A 99 -9.32 9.24 4.43
N ILE A 100 -8.42 8.53 3.75
CA ILE A 100 -7.29 9.13 2.99
C ILE A 100 -7.56 9.19 1.47
N VAL A 101 -8.29 8.20 0.95
CA VAL A 101 -8.70 8.10 -0.46
C VAL A 101 -10.22 8.10 -0.58
#